data_AF-A0A967JCK6-F1
#
_entry.id   AF-A0A967JCK6-F1
#
_cell.length_a   1.000
_cell.length_b   1.000
_cell.length_c   1.000
_cell.angle_alpha   90.00
_cell.angle_beta   90.00
_cell.angle_gamma   90.00
#
_symmetry.space_group_name_H-M   'P 1'
#
loop_
_entity.id
_entity.type
_entity.pdbx_description
1 polymer ?
#
loop_
_entity_poly.entity_id
_entity_poly.type
_entity_poly.pdbx_seq_one_letter_code
_entity_poly.pdbx_strand_id
1 'polypeptide(L)' 'MVQKLALVQAVQHRPNVVLLDEPANRLDPLAHHGFERLVRSIAAGGRTVFL' A
#
# COMPACT_ATOMS: atom_id res chain seq x y z
N MET A 1 -4.15 -8.77 -9.00
CA MET A 1 -2.75 -9.12 -8.67
C MET A 1 -1.77 -7.95 -8.88
N VAL A 2 -1.94 -7.13 -9.93
CA VAL A 2 -0.99 -6.04 -10.28
C VAL A 2 -0.75 -5.02 -9.15
N GLN A 3 -1.78 -4.52 -8.47
CA GLN A 3 -1.59 -3.51 -7.39
C GLN A 3 -0.82 -4.02 -6.18
N LYS A 4 -1.02 -5.28 -5.76
CA LYS A 4 -0.24 -5.85 -4.65
C LYS A 4 1.24 -5.97 -5.02
N LEU A 5 1.54 -6.32 -6.27
CA LEU A 5 2.92 -6.39 -6.75
C LEU A 5 3.57 -5.00 -6.77
N ALA A 6 2.87 -3.99 -7.28
CA ALA A 6 3.36 -2.61 -7.30
C ALA A 6 3.66 -2.10 -5.88
N LEU A 7 2.78 -2.39 -4.92
CA LEU A 7 3.00 -2.00 -3.52
C LEU A 7 4.22 -2.72 -2.92
N VAL A 8 4.38 -4.02 -3.17
CA VAL A 8 5.58 -4.77 -2.73
C VAL A 8 6.86 -4.14 -3.31
N GLN A 9 6.86 -3.82 -4.61
CA GLN A 9 8.00 -3.16 -5.24
C GLN A 9 8.28 -1.78 -4.62
N ALA A 10 7.24 -1.03 -4.26
CA ALA A 10 7.38 0.27 -3.61
C ALA A 10 7.97 0.16 -2.20
N VAL A 11 7.69 -0.91 -1.45
CA VAL A 11 8.13 -1.04 -0.04
C VAL A 11 9.35 -1.91 0.20
N GLN A 12 9.77 -2.75 -0.76
CA GLN A 12 10.83 -3.75 -0.55
C GLN A 12 12.17 -3.15 -0.09
N HIS A 13 12.48 -1.92 -0.53
CA HIS A 13 13.71 -1.20 -0.18
C HIS A 13 13.62 -0.47 1.17
N ARG A 14 12.53 -0.66 1.93
CA ARG A 14 12.25 -0.02 3.21
C ARG A 14 12.37 1.53 3.16
N PRO A 15 11.72 2.20 2.21
CA PRO A 15 11.76 3.66 2.17
C PRO A 15 11.09 4.27 3.40
N ASN A 16 11.54 5.45 3.82
CA ASN A 16 10.91 6.20 4.91
C ASN A 16 9.55 6.79 4.51
N VAL A 17 9.37 7.04 3.21
CA VAL A 17 8.15 7.63 2.65
C VAL A 17 7.71 6.81 1.43
N VAL A 18 6.42 6.50 1.35
CA VAL A 18 5.78 5.80 0.23
C VAL A 18 4.69 6.72 -0.33
N LEU A 19 4.75 6.99 -1.64
CA LEU A 19 3.71 7.72 -2.36
C LEU A 19 2.96 6.73 -3.24
N LEU A 20 1.64 6.68 -3.11
CA LEU A 20 0.79 5.79 -3.88
C LEU A 20 -0.27 6.63 -4.60
N ASP A 21 -0.29 6.57 -5.93
CA ASP A 21 -1.31 7.25 -6.73
C ASP A 21 -2.40 6.25 -7.13
N GLU A 22 -3.64 6.57 -6.75
CA GLU A 22 -4.84 5.72 -6.97
C GLU A 22 -4.67 4.21 -6.64
N PRO A 23 -4.08 3.82 -5.50
CA PRO A 23 -3.62 2.44 -5.31
C PRO A 23 -4.74 1.43 -5.03
N ALA A 24 -5.94 1.93 -4.73
CA ALA A 24 -7.13 1.12 -4.49
C ALA A 24 -8.14 1.18 -5.64
N ASN A 25 -7.80 1.84 -6.76
CA ASN A 25 -8.72 1.97 -7.88
C ASN A 25 -9.02 0.59 -8.49
N ARG A 26 -10.29 0.33 -8.82
CA ARG A 26 -10.81 -0.96 -9.33
C ARG A 26 -10.72 -2.15 -8.36
N LEU A 27 -10.49 -1.92 -7.06
CA LEU A 27 -10.67 -2.97 -6.05
C LEU A 27 -12.16 -3.13 -5.70
N ASP A 28 -12.60 -4.37 -5.52
CA ASP A 28 -13.88 -4.65 -4.88
C ASP A 28 -13.83 -4.29 -3.37
N PRO A 29 -14.99 -4.12 -2.69
CA PRO A 29 -15.02 -3.70 -1.29
C PRO A 29 -14.22 -4.59 -0.33
N LEU A 30 -14.19 -5.90 -0.56
CA LEU A 30 -13.44 -6.84 0.28
C LEU A 30 -11.94 -6.66 0.09
N ALA A 31 -11.49 -6.49 -1.15
CA ALA A 31 -10.09 -6.21 -1.47
C ALA A 31 -9.64 -4.84 -0.93
N HIS A 32 -10.53 -3.84 -0.86
CA HIS A 32 -10.25 -2.53 -0.29
C HIS A 32 -9.83 -2.62 1.17
N HIS A 33 -10.58 -3.34 2.01
CA HIS A 33 -10.21 -3.57 3.41
C HIS A 33 -8.87 -4.32 3.58
N GLY A 34 -8.59 -5.27 2.68
CA GLY A 34 -7.29 -5.95 2.66
C GLY A 34 -6.14 -5.00 2.33
N PHE A 35 -6.36 -4.09 1.39
CA PHE A 35 -5.39 -3.06 1.00
C PHE A 35 -5.15 -2.04 2.13
N GLU A 36 -6.20 -1.52 2.76
CA GLU A 36 -6.10 -0.59 3.89
C GLU A 36 -5.30 -1.20 5.05
N ARG A 37 -5.55 -2.47 5.39
CA ARG A 37 -4.78 -3.19 6.42
C ARG A 37 -3.30 -3.28 6.07
N LEU A 38 -2.98 -3.52 4.81
CA LEU A 38 -1.61 -3.61 4.34
C LEU A 38 -0.89 -2.26 4.46
N VAL A 39 -1.52 -1.18 3.99
CA VAL A 39 -1.00 0.19 4.12
C VAL A 39 -0.78 0.57 5.58
N ARG A 40 -1.75 0.27 6.45
CA ARG A 40 -1.65 0.54 7.89
C ARG A 40 -0.51 -0.25 8.55
N SER A 41 -0.29 -1.50 8.14
CA SER A 41 0.84 -2.30 8.60
C SER A 41 2.19 -1.73 8.16
N ILE A 42 2.27 -1.17 6.94
CA ILE A 42 3.48 -0.50 6.46
C ILE A 42 3.75 0.74 7.31
N ALA A 43 2.73 1.58 7.52
CA ALA A 43 2.84 2.80 8.32
C ALA A 43 3.22 2.52 9.78
N ALA A 44 2.63 1.50 10.39
CA ALA A 44 2.94 1.07 11.74
C ALA A 44 4.40 0.64 11.93
N GLY A 45 5.10 0.26 10.85
CA GLY A 45 6.53 -0.03 10.86
C GLY A 45 7.43 1.21 10.76
N GLY A 46 6.92 2.41 11.05
CA GLY A 46 7.68 3.66 11.09
C GLY A 46 7.84 4.36 9.74
N ARG A 47 7.03 4.00 8.73
CA ARG A 47 7.05 4.67 7.42
C ARG A 47 5.89 5.65 7.30
N THR A 48 6.09 6.72 6.55
CA THR A 48 5.00 7.62 6.15
C THR A 48 4.42 7.14 4.82
N VAL A 49 3.10 7.00 4.73
CA VAL A 49 2.42 6.64 3.47
C VAL A 49 1.49 7.78 3.09
N PHE A 50 1.65 8.32 1.88
CA PHE A 50 0.71 9.22 1.25
C PHE A 50 -0.08 8.45 0.19
N LEU A 51 -1.39 8.71 0.17
CA LEU A 51 -2.38 8.13 -0.72
C LEU A 51 -3.02 9.24 -1.55
#